data_AF-A0A838WHF5-F1
#
_entry.id   AF-A0A838WHF5-F1
#
_cell.length_a   1.000
_cell.length_b   1.000
_cell.length_c   1.000
_cell.angle_alpha   90.00
_cell.angle_beta   90.00
_cell.angle_gamma   90.00
#
_symmetry.space_group_name_H-M   'P 1'
#
loop_
_entity.id
_entity.type
_entity.pdbx_description
1 polymer ?
#
loop_
_entity_poly.entity_id
_entity_poly.type
_entity_poly.pdbx_seq_one_letter_code
_entity_poly.pdbx_strand_id
1 'polypeptide(L)'
;MIRMRREAAKVLAAACLPLLGMTAGCDGQPTEPTRQPLALQSLHIGEAERGGQTLENLWLEAGGALLITAYATDPATISDRTHLEFEVTTNAGEREVITVRQGLCGDGKQGSELHICRRFGVTMNNGVDVRTLLPNLRHHSQAVLSRVVAGGQYGTIEVPNGNLAAVMSTVKQWSGVQSVWLDQVAGPDVLGWEPTQHLRGAMPLVYAEPTANDGTVQVRPGDVLIVNYVQPDGTILSTSIDIPEPVN
;
A
#
# COMPACT_ATOMS: atom_id res chain seq x y z
N MET A 1 -21.20 0.60 64.83
CA MET A 1 -21.78 -0.46 65.70
C MET A 1 -23.20 -0.03 66.05
N ILE A 2 -24.17 -0.98 66.11
CA ILE A 2 -25.65 -0.84 66.03
C ILE A 2 -26.12 -1.13 64.57
N ARG A 3 -26.41 -2.38 64.15
CA ARG A 3 -27.64 -3.22 64.32
C ARG A 3 -28.91 -2.45 63.92
N MET A 4 -29.87 -2.93 63.12
CA MET A 4 -30.42 -4.27 62.88
C MET A 4 -31.44 -4.09 61.71
N ARG A 5 -31.45 -4.94 60.67
CA ARG A 5 -32.38 -6.08 60.43
C ARG A 5 -33.75 -5.73 59.79
N ARG A 6 -34.00 -6.47 58.68
CA ARG A 6 -35.23 -7.21 58.30
C ARG A 6 -36.43 -6.32 57.87
N GLU A 7 -37.29 -6.64 56.90
CA GLU A 7 -37.98 -7.88 56.50
C GLU A 7 -38.35 -7.79 54.99
N ALA A 8 -38.22 -8.86 54.18
CA ALA A 8 -39.22 -9.91 53.88
C ALA A 8 -40.49 -9.39 53.15
N ALA A 9 -41.17 -10.09 52.23
CA ALA A 9 -40.93 -11.21 51.31
C ALA A 9 -42.28 -11.44 50.56
N LYS A 10 -42.23 -12.10 49.39
CA LYS A 10 -43.36 -12.79 48.68
C LYS A 10 -44.36 -11.86 47.97
N VAL A 11 -44.97 -12.15 46.82
CA VAL A 11 -45.54 -13.37 46.19
C VAL A 11 -45.61 -13.08 44.66
N LEU A 12 -45.05 -13.88 43.72
CA LEU A 12 -45.50 -15.12 43.07
C LEU A 12 -46.68 -15.01 42.06
N ALA A 13 -46.51 -15.74 40.94
CA ALA A 13 -47.47 -16.16 39.89
C ALA A 13 -47.68 -15.17 38.72
N ALA A 14 -47.14 -15.39 37.52
CA ALA A 14 -47.39 -16.47 36.54
C ALA A 14 -48.78 -16.37 35.87
N ALA A 15 -48.79 -15.88 34.63
CA ALA A 15 -49.87 -16.11 33.66
C ALA A 15 -49.26 -16.40 32.28
N CYS A 16 -49.79 -17.44 31.65
CA CYS A 16 -49.31 -18.14 30.47
C CYS A 16 -49.89 -17.60 29.14
N LEU A 17 -49.01 -17.49 28.11
CA LEU A 17 -49.17 -17.90 26.68
C LEU A 17 -50.23 -17.17 25.78
N PRO A 18 -50.21 -17.28 24.43
CA PRO A 18 -49.12 -17.53 23.45
C PRO A 18 -49.19 -16.68 22.11
N LEU A 19 -48.20 -16.91 21.23
CA LEU A 19 -48.20 -16.84 19.74
C LEU A 19 -47.77 -15.57 18.96
N LEU A 20 -46.82 -15.82 18.04
CA LEU A 20 -46.49 -15.18 16.74
C LEU A 20 -45.52 -13.98 16.69
N GLY A 21 -44.30 -14.30 16.19
CA GLY A 21 -43.67 -13.52 15.12
C GLY A 21 -42.50 -12.60 15.50
N MET A 22 -41.26 -13.05 15.23
CA MET A 22 -40.33 -12.46 14.26
C MET A 22 -38.86 -12.69 14.65
N THR A 23 -38.20 -13.46 13.79
CA THR A 23 -36.76 -13.60 13.67
C THR A 23 -36.16 -12.33 13.06
N ALA A 24 -35.21 -11.71 13.74
CA ALA A 24 -34.16 -10.86 13.17
C ALA A 24 -33.03 -10.87 14.21
N GLY A 25 -31.91 -11.55 14.02
CA GLY A 25 -30.99 -11.30 12.92
C GLY A 25 -30.02 -10.19 13.34
N CYS A 26 -29.30 -10.38 14.45
CA CYS A 26 -28.21 -9.49 14.87
C CYS A 26 -26.87 -10.13 14.50
N ASP A 27 -26.65 -10.34 13.21
CA ASP A 27 -25.32 -10.65 12.66
C ASP A 27 -24.67 -9.32 12.23
N GLY A 28 -24.17 -8.58 13.21
CA GLY A 28 -23.28 -7.45 12.99
C GLY A 28 -21.83 -7.91 12.98
N GLN A 29 -21.47 -8.86 12.10
CA GLN A 29 -20.06 -9.08 11.78
C GLN A 29 -19.57 -7.93 10.89
N PRO A 30 -18.33 -7.45 11.07
CA PRO A 30 -17.72 -6.54 10.10
C PRO A 30 -17.77 -7.24 8.73
N THR A 31 -18.50 -6.66 7.78
CA THR A 31 -18.50 -7.15 6.40
C THR A 31 -17.06 -7.09 5.91
N GLU A 32 -16.51 -8.25 5.60
CA GLU A 32 -15.19 -8.40 5.00
C GLU A 32 -15.07 -7.45 3.80
N PRO A 33 -13.92 -6.76 3.59
CA PRO A 33 -13.75 -5.86 2.46
C PRO A 33 -14.14 -6.60 1.17
N THR A 34 -15.06 -6.01 0.42
CA THR A 34 -15.62 -6.65 -0.76
C THR A 34 -14.50 -6.77 -1.80
N ARG A 35 -14.00 -7.99 -2.00
CA ARG A 35 -13.11 -8.34 -3.12
C ARG A 35 -13.93 -8.36 -4.42
N GLN A 36 -14.53 -7.24 -4.80
CA GLN A 36 -15.12 -7.12 -6.12
C GLN A 36 -13.98 -6.87 -7.11
N PRO A 37 -13.77 -7.74 -8.11
CA PRO A 37 -12.81 -7.44 -9.16
C PRO A 37 -13.25 -6.14 -9.83
N LEU A 38 -12.29 -5.24 -10.01
CA LEU A 38 -12.47 -3.94 -10.63
C LEU A 38 -12.00 -4.00 -12.09
N ALA A 39 -12.77 -3.46 -13.03
CA ALA A 39 -12.31 -3.35 -14.41
C ALA A 39 -11.21 -2.28 -14.51
N LEU A 40 -10.07 -2.64 -15.11
CA LEU A 40 -8.93 -1.75 -15.27
C LEU A 40 -8.75 -1.37 -16.73
N GLN A 41 -8.44 -0.09 -16.96
CA GLN A 41 -8.08 0.44 -18.27
C GLN A 41 -6.62 0.11 -18.59
N SER A 42 -5.72 0.30 -17.62
CA SER A 42 -4.29 0.06 -17.81
C SER A 42 -3.58 -0.29 -16.50
N LEU A 43 -2.43 -0.93 -16.65
CA LEU A 43 -1.51 -1.34 -15.61
C LEU A 43 -0.11 -0.84 -16.03
N HIS A 44 0.58 -0.23 -15.09
CA HIS A 44 1.93 0.27 -15.28
C HIS A 44 2.83 -0.27 -14.16
N ILE A 45 3.90 -0.94 -14.56
CA ILE A 45 5.08 -1.09 -13.70
C ILE A 45 5.88 0.19 -13.92
N GLY A 46 6.01 1.00 -12.88
CA GLY A 46 6.63 2.30 -13.07
C GLY A 46 7.08 2.97 -11.79
N GLU A 47 8.20 3.71 -11.92
CA GLU A 47 8.23 5.09 -11.46
C GLU A 47 7.16 5.87 -12.25
N ALA A 48 6.36 6.68 -11.55
CA ALA A 48 5.31 7.46 -12.19
C ALA A 48 5.92 8.44 -13.21
N GLU A 49 5.67 8.23 -14.50
CA GLU A 49 6.06 9.18 -15.54
C GLU A 49 5.17 10.44 -15.53
N ARG A 50 5.80 11.62 -15.59
CA ARG A 50 5.27 12.76 -16.34
C ARG A 50 6.42 13.67 -16.77
N GLY A 51 6.66 13.80 -18.07
CA GLY A 51 7.56 14.83 -18.64
C GLY A 51 8.58 14.38 -19.68
N GLY A 52 8.58 13.11 -20.13
CA GLY A 52 9.50 12.66 -21.19
C GLY A 52 10.98 12.65 -20.78
N GLN A 53 11.28 12.70 -19.48
CA GLN A 53 12.56 12.30 -18.94
C GLN A 53 12.36 10.94 -18.27
N THR A 54 12.75 9.89 -18.97
CA THR A 54 13.05 8.60 -18.35
C THR A 54 14.11 8.87 -17.29
N LEU A 55 13.74 8.77 -16.01
CA LEU A 55 14.70 8.62 -14.94
C LEU A 55 15.28 7.21 -15.05
N GLU A 56 16.09 7.02 -16.09
CA GLU A 56 17.10 5.97 -16.12
C GLU A 56 17.87 6.09 -14.79
N ASN A 57 17.99 4.97 -14.07
CA ASN A 57 18.87 4.74 -12.90
C ASN A 57 18.25 4.61 -11.49
N LEU A 58 16.97 4.35 -11.32
CA LEU A 58 16.41 4.01 -9.98
C LEU A 58 15.88 2.60 -9.82
N TRP A 59 15.97 1.84 -10.90
CA TRP A 59 15.59 0.45 -10.91
C TRP A 59 16.72 -0.37 -10.28
N LEU A 60 16.39 -0.93 -9.11
CA LEU A 60 16.99 -2.16 -8.59
C LEU A 60 18.44 -2.00 -8.08
N GLU A 61 18.67 -1.14 -7.09
CA GLU A 61 19.71 -1.47 -6.12
C GLU A 61 19.13 -2.46 -5.10
N ALA A 62 19.96 -3.33 -4.50
CA ALA A 62 19.50 -4.28 -3.51
C ALA A 62 18.67 -3.57 -2.43
N GLY A 63 17.37 -3.88 -2.31
CA GLY A 63 16.47 -3.28 -1.32
C GLY A 63 15.54 -2.17 -1.84
N GLY A 64 15.31 -2.10 -3.16
CA GLY A 64 14.28 -1.27 -3.77
C GLY A 64 12.85 -1.84 -3.65
N ALA A 65 11.92 -1.30 -4.44
CA ALA A 65 10.52 -1.75 -4.48
C ALA A 65 10.02 -1.93 -5.91
N LEU A 66 9.31 -3.02 -6.18
CA LEU A 66 8.41 -3.10 -7.31
C LEU A 66 7.20 -2.21 -7.04
N LEU A 67 6.93 -1.27 -7.94
CA LEU A 67 5.77 -0.37 -7.87
C LEU A 67 4.79 -0.71 -9.00
N ILE A 68 3.54 -0.95 -8.62
CA ILE A 68 2.45 -1.17 -9.55
C ILE A 68 1.45 -0.04 -9.39
N THR A 69 1.12 0.60 -10.52
CA THR A 69 0.04 1.57 -10.62
C THR A 69 -1.02 1.03 -11.57
N ALA A 70 -2.27 1.01 -11.14
CA ALA A 70 -3.40 0.52 -11.90
C ALA A 70 -4.47 1.60 -12.05
N TYR A 71 -4.99 1.76 -13.25
CA TYR A 71 -5.99 2.77 -13.59
C TYR A 71 -7.33 2.08 -13.83
N ALA A 72 -8.34 2.45 -13.04
CA ALA A 72 -9.68 1.90 -13.19
C ALA A 72 -10.36 2.45 -14.44
N THR A 73 -11.19 1.64 -15.09
CA THR A 73 -12.04 2.11 -16.19
C THR A 73 -13.05 3.15 -15.72
N ASP A 74 -13.52 3.03 -14.47
CA ASP A 74 -14.37 4.02 -13.81
C ASP A 74 -13.76 4.43 -12.46
N PRO A 75 -13.11 5.60 -12.37
CA PRO A 75 -12.53 6.13 -11.13
C PRO A 75 -13.50 6.29 -9.95
N ALA A 76 -14.80 6.45 -10.22
CA ALA A 76 -15.81 6.63 -9.17
C ALA A 76 -16.02 5.36 -8.32
N THR A 77 -15.54 4.22 -8.80
CA THR A 77 -15.61 2.93 -8.12
C THR A 77 -14.44 2.67 -7.15
N ILE A 78 -13.41 3.53 -7.17
CA ILE A 78 -12.28 3.43 -6.24
C ILE A 78 -12.70 4.03 -4.89
N SER A 79 -12.54 3.22 -3.84
CA SER A 79 -12.76 3.59 -2.44
C SER A 79 -11.57 3.20 -1.57
N ASP A 80 -11.57 3.64 -0.32
CA ASP A 80 -10.60 3.24 0.71
C ASP A 80 -10.60 1.72 0.99
N ARG A 81 -11.70 1.04 0.65
CA ARG A 81 -11.88 -0.41 0.75
C ARG A 81 -11.48 -1.17 -0.51
N THR A 82 -11.16 -0.48 -1.60
CA THR A 82 -10.80 -1.12 -2.85
C THR A 82 -9.40 -1.75 -2.71
N HIS A 83 -9.36 -3.07 -2.84
CA HIS A 83 -8.14 -3.88 -2.78
C HIS A 83 -8.14 -4.85 -3.95
N LEU A 84 -7.11 -4.79 -4.80
CA LEU A 84 -6.93 -5.74 -5.89
C LEU A 84 -5.64 -6.53 -5.66
N GLU A 85 -5.70 -7.82 -5.95
CA GLU A 85 -4.56 -8.73 -5.90
C GLU A 85 -4.01 -8.91 -7.32
N PHE A 86 -2.72 -8.67 -7.47
CA PHE A 86 -1.98 -8.87 -8.71
C PHE A 86 -1.00 -10.00 -8.48
N GLU A 87 -0.91 -10.90 -9.45
CA GLU A 87 0.12 -11.93 -9.46
C GLU A 87 1.39 -11.35 -10.08
N VAL A 88 2.52 -11.56 -9.40
CA VAL A 88 3.85 -11.23 -9.90
C VAL A 88 4.56 -12.54 -10.13
N THR A 89 5.09 -12.75 -11.33
CA THR A 89 5.87 -13.94 -11.68
C THR A 89 7.18 -13.56 -12.34
N THR A 90 8.18 -14.43 -12.23
CA THR A 90 9.42 -14.33 -13.01
C THR A 90 9.52 -15.52 -13.96
N ASN A 91 10.27 -15.36 -15.06
CA ASN A 91 10.64 -16.47 -15.94
C ASN A 91 11.47 -17.57 -15.23
N ALA A 92 12.05 -17.26 -14.08
CA ALA A 92 12.70 -18.23 -13.19
C ALA A 92 11.72 -19.08 -12.36
N GLY A 93 10.41 -18.85 -12.48
CA GLY A 93 9.35 -19.63 -11.81
C GLY A 93 8.96 -19.11 -10.44
N GLU A 94 9.40 -17.91 -10.05
CA GLU A 94 8.91 -17.25 -8.84
C GLU A 94 7.45 -16.83 -9.02
N ARG A 95 6.72 -16.80 -7.90
CA ARG A 95 5.35 -16.31 -7.85
C ARG A 95 5.08 -15.63 -6.52
N GLU A 96 4.62 -14.39 -6.60
CA GLU A 96 4.20 -13.55 -5.47
C GLU A 96 2.84 -12.91 -5.74
N VAL A 97 2.19 -12.42 -4.69
CA VAL A 97 0.92 -11.68 -4.79
C VAL A 97 1.07 -10.32 -4.13
N ILE A 98 0.85 -9.26 -4.91
CA ILE A 98 0.86 -7.89 -4.43
C ILE A 98 -0.55 -7.32 -4.35
N THR A 99 -0.86 -6.66 -3.23
CA THR A 99 -2.11 -5.93 -3.09
C THR A 99 -1.93 -4.47 -3.52
N VAL A 100 -2.69 -4.03 -4.51
CA VAL A 100 -2.82 -2.61 -4.84
C VAL A 100 -4.09 -2.03 -4.21
N ARG A 101 -4.00 -0.78 -3.77
CA ARG A 101 -5.05 -0.06 -3.02
C ARG A 101 -5.15 1.37 -3.54
N GLN A 102 -6.08 2.17 -3.00
CA GLN A 102 -6.14 3.60 -3.32
C GLN A 102 -4.75 4.26 -3.29
N GLY A 103 -4.37 4.92 -4.38
CA GLY A 103 -3.03 5.50 -4.54
C GLY A 103 -2.85 6.86 -3.89
N LEU A 104 -3.91 7.65 -3.75
CA LEU A 104 -3.89 8.99 -3.17
C LEU A 104 -4.80 9.09 -1.94
N CYS A 105 -4.26 9.71 -0.89
CA CYS A 105 -4.89 9.90 0.39
C CYS A 105 -5.06 11.41 0.64
N GLY A 106 -6.19 11.79 1.25
CA GLY A 106 -6.58 13.17 1.51
C GLY A 106 -8.09 13.25 1.73
N ASP A 107 -8.58 14.37 2.27
CA ASP A 107 -10.02 14.54 2.49
C ASP A 107 -10.80 14.91 1.22
N GLY A 108 -10.10 15.00 0.08
CA GLY A 108 -10.67 15.27 -1.25
C GLY A 108 -11.33 16.64 -1.39
N LYS A 109 -11.23 17.51 -0.38
CA LYS A 109 -11.80 18.85 -0.43
C LYS A 109 -10.92 19.76 -1.28
N GLN A 110 -11.57 20.69 -1.96
CA GLN A 110 -10.87 21.69 -2.74
C GLN A 110 -9.90 22.48 -1.85
N GLY A 111 -8.61 22.49 -2.23
CA GLY A 111 -7.54 23.13 -1.46
C GLY A 111 -6.92 22.28 -0.35
N SER A 112 -7.30 21.01 -0.17
CA SER A 112 -6.60 20.11 0.75
C SER A 112 -5.38 19.45 0.13
N GLU A 113 -4.39 19.14 0.96
CA GLU A 113 -3.15 18.49 0.54
C GLU A 113 -3.40 17.00 0.24
N LEU A 114 -3.40 16.65 -1.04
CA LEU A 114 -3.33 15.25 -1.47
C LEU A 114 -1.90 14.74 -1.31
N HIS A 115 -1.77 13.51 -0.86
CA HIS A 115 -0.50 12.82 -0.79
C HIS A 115 -0.63 11.39 -1.28
N ILE A 116 0.48 10.80 -1.66
CA ILE A 116 0.53 9.40 -2.06
C ILE A 116 0.28 8.54 -0.83
N CYS A 117 -0.74 7.70 -0.88
CA CYS A 117 -1.03 6.77 0.20
C CYS A 117 0.20 5.91 0.48
N ARG A 118 0.56 5.77 1.76
CA ARG A 118 1.64 4.89 2.25
C ARG A 118 3.06 5.24 1.78
N ARG A 119 3.25 6.42 1.19
CA ARG A 119 4.57 6.93 0.81
C ARG A 119 4.87 8.22 1.55
N PHE A 120 6.14 8.42 1.89
CA PHE A 120 6.62 9.66 2.48
C PHE A 120 8.00 10.01 1.91
N GLY A 121 8.33 11.29 1.94
CA GLY A 121 9.64 11.81 1.56
C GLY A 121 10.58 11.88 2.76
N VAL A 122 11.87 11.72 2.50
CA VAL A 122 12.95 11.91 3.47
C VAL A 122 14.06 12.78 2.88
N THR A 123 14.60 13.69 3.70
CA THR A 123 15.79 14.49 3.39
C THR A 123 16.85 14.11 4.39
N MET A 124 18.06 13.91 3.90
CA MET A 124 19.25 13.59 4.67
C MET A 124 20.04 14.86 5.01
N ASN A 125 20.78 14.83 6.10
CA ASN A 125 21.75 15.87 6.43
C ASN A 125 22.80 15.99 5.31
N ASN A 126 23.37 17.19 5.16
CA ASN A 126 24.39 17.47 4.15
C ASN A 126 25.51 16.42 4.16
N GLY A 127 25.78 15.84 2.97
CA GLY A 127 26.82 14.84 2.77
C GLY A 127 26.43 13.40 3.16
N VAL A 128 25.18 13.16 3.57
CA VAL A 128 24.66 11.81 3.85
C VAL A 128 23.75 11.37 2.71
N ASP A 129 23.99 10.17 2.16
CA ASP A 129 23.16 9.56 1.12
C ASP A 129 21.98 8.79 1.76
N VAL A 130 20.80 8.89 1.18
CA VAL A 130 19.57 8.22 1.65
C VAL A 130 19.69 6.70 1.59
N ARG A 131 20.55 6.13 0.74
CA ARG A 131 20.86 4.70 0.70
C ARG A 131 21.47 4.18 2.00
N THR A 132 22.07 5.05 2.81
CA THR A 132 22.54 4.68 4.15
C THR A 132 21.41 4.20 5.07
N LEU A 133 20.14 4.50 4.73
CA LEU A 133 18.98 4.03 5.46
C LEU A 133 18.61 2.56 5.15
N LEU A 134 19.10 1.98 4.04
CA LEU A 134 18.69 0.64 3.58
C LEU A 134 18.82 -0.46 4.66
N PRO A 135 19.91 -0.55 5.45
CA PRO A 135 20.01 -1.56 6.51
C PRO A 135 18.92 -1.41 7.57
N ASN A 136 18.63 -0.19 8.00
CA ASN A 136 17.60 0.09 9.00
C ASN A 136 16.19 -0.16 8.43
N LEU A 137 15.96 0.21 7.17
CA LEU A 137 14.69 -0.03 6.49
C LEU A 137 14.31 -1.51 6.49
N ARG A 138 15.28 -2.36 6.08
CA ARG A 138 15.15 -3.82 6.06
C ARG A 138 14.93 -4.43 7.45
N HIS A 139 15.60 -3.91 8.48
CA HIS A 139 15.55 -4.52 9.81
C HIS A 139 14.38 -4.06 10.68
N HIS A 140 13.84 -2.85 10.48
CA HIS A 140 13.00 -2.22 11.51
C HIS A 140 11.63 -1.74 11.04
N SER A 141 11.39 -1.59 9.75
CA SER A 141 10.24 -0.76 9.32
C SER A 141 9.28 -1.36 8.31
N GLN A 142 9.52 -2.59 7.79
CA GLN A 142 8.78 -3.14 6.63
C GLN A 142 8.66 -2.13 5.47
N ALA A 143 9.51 -1.11 5.46
CA ALA A 143 9.47 0.01 4.55
C ALA A 143 10.62 -0.15 3.56
N VAL A 144 10.40 0.35 2.35
CA VAL A 144 11.29 0.13 1.22
C VAL A 144 11.62 1.47 0.57
N LEU A 145 12.89 1.64 0.22
CA LEU A 145 13.32 2.82 -0.51
C LEU A 145 12.81 2.69 -1.94
N SER A 146 11.91 3.58 -2.35
CA SER A 146 11.25 3.51 -3.66
C SER A 146 11.81 4.51 -4.66
N ARG A 147 12.52 5.55 -4.20
CA ARG A 147 13.16 6.55 -5.05
C ARG A 147 14.34 7.20 -4.35
N VAL A 148 15.37 7.54 -5.11
CA VAL A 148 16.50 8.38 -4.69
C VAL A 148 16.68 9.50 -5.71
N VAL A 149 16.60 10.75 -5.28
CA VAL A 149 16.81 11.88 -6.19
C VAL A 149 18.30 12.00 -6.52
N ALA A 150 18.62 12.52 -7.71
CA ALA A 150 19.98 12.84 -8.11
C ALA A 150 20.72 13.62 -7.00
N GLY A 151 21.91 13.13 -6.62
CA GLY A 151 22.68 13.65 -5.49
C GLY A 151 22.47 12.94 -4.16
N GLY A 152 21.55 11.97 -4.08
CA GLY A 152 21.45 11.02 -2.96
C GLY A 152 20.85 11.57 -1.66
N GLN A 153 20.72 12.89 -1.51
CA GLN A 153 20.26 13.52 -0.25
C GLN A 153 18.75 13.41 -0.02
N TYR A 154 17.98 13.09 -1.05
CA TYR A 154 16.53 12.99 -0.98
C TYR A 154 16.07 11.63 -1.50
N GLY A 155 15.03 11.09 -0.88
CA GLY A 155 14.38 9.88 -1.37
C GLY A 155 12.93 9.80 -0.94
N THR A 156 12.22 8.85 -1.52
CA THR A 156 10.88 8.46 -1.05
C THR A 156 10.92 7.06 -0.49
N ILE A 157 10.22 6.86 0.62
CA ILE A 157 10.08 5.58 1.29
C ILE A 157 8.62 5.18 1.20
N GLU A 158 8.41 3.94 0.77
CA GLU A 158 7.11 3.31 0.70
C GLU A 158 6.92 2.39 1.89
N VAL A 159 5.69 2.29 2.40
CA VAL A 159 5.32 1.45 3.55
C VAL A 159 4.28 0.42 3.08
N PRO A 160 4.71 -0.68 2.41
CA PRO A 160 3.84 -1.75 1.91
C PRO A 160 2.90 -2.33 2.95
N ASN A 161 3.37 -2.42 4.20
CA ASN A 161 2.65 -2.98 5.35
C ASN A 161 2.83 -2.10 6.59
N GLY A 162 1.80 -1.99 7.44
CA GLY A 162 1.86 -1.23 8.69
C GLY A 162 1.39 0.24 8.63
N ASN A 163 1.66 0.98 9.71
CA ASN A 163 1.19 2.34 9.95
C ASN A 163 2.21 3.38 9.46
N LEU A 164 1.84 4.16 8.44
CA LEU A 164 2.70 5.18 7.83
C LEU A 164 3.24 6.20 8.86
N ALA A 165 2.38 6.75 9.71
CA ALA A 165 2.78 7.77 10.69
C ALA A 165 3.76 7.22 11.74
N ALA A 166 3.57 5.97 12.16
CA ALA A 166 4.49 5.30 13.08
C ALA A 166 5.87 5.12 12.43
N VAL A 167 5.92 4.62 11.19
CA VAL A 167 7.19 4.44 10.44
C VAL A 167 7.88 5.79 10.23
N MET A 168 7.16 6.82 9.80
CA MET A 168 7.70 8.17 9.64
C MET A 168 8.33 8.68 10.95
N SER A 169 7.66 8.50 12.08
CA SER A 169 8.16 8.89 13.40
C SER A 169 9.45 8.15 13.77
N THR A 170 9.53 6.86 13.46
CA THR A 170 10.76 6.05 13.66
C THR A 170 11.89 6.52 12.77
N VAL A 171 11.65 6.69 11.46
CA VAL A 171 12.69 7.10 10.50
C VAL A 171 13.25 8.48 10.83
N LYS A 172 12.40 9.41 11.30
CA LYS A 172 12.83 10.75 11.74
C LYS A 172 13.89 10.72 12.85
N GLN A 173 13.98 9.64 13.62
CA GLN A 173 14.94 9.50 14.72
C GLN A 173 16.27 8.88 14.29
N TRP A 174 16.39 8.43 13.04
CA TRP A 174 17.61 7.78 12.55
C TRP A 174 18.74 8.79 12.30
N SER A 175 19.96 8.33 12.56
CA SER A 175 21.16 9.13 12.29
C SER A 175 21.22 9.53 10.81
N GLY A 176 21.57 10.78 10.55
CA GLY A 176 21.68 11.31 9.19
C GLY A 176 20.36 11.81 8.59
N VAL A 177 19.20 11.53 9.19
CA VAL A 177 17.91 12.06 8.71
C VAL A 177 17.73 13.51 9.18
N GLN A 178 17.45 14.42 8.25
CA GLN A 178 17.14 15.82 8.54
C GLN A 178 15.64 16.04 8.72
N SER A 179 14.82 15.51 7.82
CA SER A 179 13.37 15.69 7.84
C SER A 179 12.63 14.54 7.14
N VAL A 180 11.35 14.38 7.50
CA VAL A 180 10.39 13.50 6.83
C VAL A 180 9.08 14.28 6.60
N TRP A 181 8.40 14.03 5.49
CA TRP A 181 7.13 14.68 5.14
C TRP A 181 6.23 13.72 4.35
N LEU A 182 4.92 13.94 4.39
CA LEU A 182 4.00 13.22 3.51
C LEU A 182 4.34 13.54 2.06
N ASP A 183 4.35 12.54 1.19
CA ASP A 183 4.71 12.75 -0.20
C ASP A 183 3.54 13.40 -0.97
N GLN A 184 3.48 14.72 -0.87
CA GLN A 184 2.43 15.55 -1.42
C GLN A 184 2.49 15.59 -2.94
N VAL A 185 1.32 15.55 -3.57
CA VAL A 185 1.15 15.78 -5.00
C VAL A 185 0.59 17.18 -5.18
N ALA A 186 1.11 17.93 -6.17
CA ALA A 186 0.52 19.22 -6.52
C ALA A 186 -0.98 19.04 -6.76
N GLY A 187 -1.79 19.93 -6.16
CA GLY A 187 -3.23 19.74 -6.02
C GLY A 187 -3.98 19.46 -7.33
N PRO A 188 -5.19 18.88 -7.25
CA PRO A 188 -5.96 18.40 -8.39
C PRO A 188 -6.21 19.49 -9.46
N ASP A 189 -6.38 20.74 -9.02
CA ASP A 189 -6.62 21.92 -9.87
C ASP A 189 -5.43 22.27 -10.79
N VAL A 190 -4.19 21.96 -10.38
CA VAL A 190 -2.99 22.27 -11.16
C VAL A 190 -2.73 21.21 -12.24
N LEU A 191 -3.20 19.98 -12.01
CA LEU A 191 -2.89 18.83 -12.85
C LEU A 191 -4.09 18.32 -13.67
N GLY A 192 -5.29 18.85 -13.45
CA GLY A 192 -6.54 18.35 -14.04
C GLY A 192 -6.85 16.93 -13.57
N TRP A 193 -6.41 16.56 -12.36
CA TRP A 193 -6.50 15.21 -11.82
C TRP A 193 -7.67 15.09 -10.87
N GLU A 194 -8.50 14.06 -11.03
CA GLU A 194 -9.43 13.70 -9.96
C GLU A 194 -8.70 12.82 -8.91
N PRO A 195 -8.89 13.06 -7.61
CA PRO A 195 -8.11 12.44 -6.53
C PRO A 195 -8.19 10.90 -6.44
N THR A 196 -9.12 10.25 -7.15
CA THR A 196 -9.41 8.80 -7.03
C THR A 196 -9.03 7.99 -8.26
N GLN A 197 -8.27 8.53 -9.21
CA GLN A 197 -8.10 7.89 -10.53
C GLN A 197 -7.19 6.65 -10.58
N HIS A 198 -6.45 6.33 -9.52
CA HIS A 198 -5.52 5.20 -9.57
C HIS A 198 -5.39 4.44 -8.25
N LEU A 199 -5.06 3.16 -8.42
CA LEU A 199 -4.62 2.26 -7.38
C LEU A 199 -3.10 2.13 -7.45
N ARG A 200 -2.45 2.00 -6.31
CA ARG A 200 -1.01 1.80 -6.19
C ARG A 200 -0.72 0.70 -5.18
N GLY A 201 0.28 -0.11 -5.48
CA GLY A 201 0.83 -1.11 -4.59
C GLY A 201 2.34 -1.14 -4.73
N ALA A 202 2.98 -1.60 -3.66
CA ALA A 202 4.42 -1.77 -3.64
C ALA A 202 4.80 -3.07 -2.94
N MET A 203 5.84 -3.72 -3.45
CA MET A 203 6.42 -4.93 -2.88
C MET A 203 7.94 -4.77 -2.84
N PRO A 204 8.61 -5.20 -1.76
CA PRO A 204 10.07 -5.26 -1.75
C PRO A 204 10.59 -6.04 -2.95
N LEU A 205 11.69 -5.56 -3.54
CA LEU A 205 12.38 -6.25 -4.61
C LEU A 205 13.86 -6.39 -4.26
N VAL A 206 14.40 -7.60 -4.40
CA VAL A 206 15.81 -7.90 -4.11
C VAL A 206 16.44 -8.77 -5.20
N TYR A 207 17.77 -8.68 -5.34
CA TYR A 207 18.52 -9.66 -6.11
C TYR A 207 18.89 -10.85 -5.23
N ALA A 208 18.23 -11.99 -5.46
CA ALA A 208 18.44 -13.22 -4.70
C ALA A 208 17.90 -14.43 -5.46
N GLU A 209 18.07 -15.62 -4.88
CA GLU A 209 17.39 -16.83 -5.37
C GLU A 209 15.89 -16.78 -5.04
N PRO A 210 15.02 -17.29 -5.93
CA PRO A 210 13.58 -17.28 -5.74
C PRO A 210 13.13 -17.97 -4.44
N THR A 211 12.29 -17.29 -3.67
CA THR A 211 11.66 -17.85 -2.47
C THR A 211 10.17 -17.56 -2.49
N ALA A 212 9.37 -18.56 -2.85
CA ALA A 212 7.94 -18.35 -3.06
C ALA A 212 7.17 -18.02 -1.76
N ASN A 213 6.30 -17.02 -1.86
CA ASN A 213 5.38 -16.50 -0.84
C ASN A 213 6.07 -15.89 0.39
N ASP A 214 7.23 -15.27 0.21
CA ASP A 214 7.90 -14.53 1.30
C ASP A 214 7.54 -13.02 1.29
N GLY A 215 6.73 -12.59 0.32
CA GLY A 215 6.26 -11.21 0.19
C GLY A 215 7.33 -10.26 -0.36
N THR A 216 8.39 -10.79 -0.95
CA THR A 216 9.45 -10.07 -1.65
C THR A 216 9.59 -10.65 -3.05
N VAL A 217 9.76 -9.79 -4.06
CA VAL A 217 10.12 -10.27 -5.39
C VAL A 217 11.64 -10.46 -5.45
N GLN A 218 12.10 -11.68 -5.68
CA GLN A 218 13.50 -11.95 -5.98
C GLN A 218 13.71 -11.98 -7.50
N VAL A 219 14.75 -11.29 -7.96
CA VAL A 219 15.07 -11.22 -9.38
C VAL A 219 16.55 -11.43 -9.63
N ARG A 220 16.89 -11.82 -10.85
CA ARG A 220 18.25 -11.87 -11.38
C ARG A 220 18.35 -11.02 -12.64
N PRO A 221 19.56 -10.53 -12.97
CA PRO A 221 19.79 -9.90 -14.25
C PRO A 221 19.35 -10.81 -15.41
N GLY A 222 18.60 -10.24 -16.35
CA GLY A 222 18.02 -10.98 -17.48
C GLY A 222 16.71 -11.73 -17.15
N ASP A 223 16.24 -11.71 -15.90
CA ASP A 223 14.89 -12.16 -15.60
C ASP A 223 13.85 -11.26 -16.27
N VAL A 224 12.69 -11.83 -16.57
CA VAL A 224 11.51 -11.08 -17.01
C VAL A 224 10.48 -11.18 -15.91
N LEU A 225 10.11 -10.03 -15.35
CA LEU A 225 9.06 -9.92 -14.35
C LEU A 225 7.74 -9.62 -15.05
N ILE A 226 6.73 -10.45 -14.80
CA ILE A 226 5.40 -10.36 -15.39
C ILE A 226 4.40 -10.09 -14.27
N VAL A 227 3.57 -9.06 -14.44
CA VAL A 227 2.50 -8.69 -13.53
C VAL A 227 1.17 -8.95 -14.20
N ASN A 228 0.34 -9.78 -13.59
CA ASN A 228 -0.97 -10.20 -14.10
C ASN A 228 -2.09 -9.77 -13.17
N TYR A 229 -3.20 -9.34 -13.77
CA TYR A 229 -4.46 -9.07 -13.09
C TYR A 229 -5.61 -9.73 -13.83
N VAL A 230 -6.44 -10.47 -13.10
CA VAL A 230 -7.65 -11.10 -13.64
C VAL A 230 -8.81 -10.10 -13.56
N GLN A 231 -9.30 -9.68 -14.73
CA GLN A 231 -10.43 -8.76 -14.86
C GLN A 231 -11.76 -9.42 -14.45
N PRO A 232 -12.81 -8.62 -14.19
CA PRO A 232 -14.14 -9.15 -13.85
C PRO A 232 -14.74 -10.08 -14.91
N ASP A 233 -14.40 -9.88 -16.18
CA ASP A 233 -14.86 -10.71 -17.30
C ASP A 233 -14.00 -11.97 -17.52
N GLY A 234 -13.00 -12.21 -16.67
CA GLY A 234 -12.08 -13.33 -16.74
C GLY A 234 -10.89 -13.13 -17.69
N THR A 235 -10.80 -12.00 -18.39
CA THR A 235 -9.61 -11.66 -19.19
C THR A 235 -8.42 -11.33 -18.28
N ILE A 236 -7.20 -11.47 -18.80
CA ILE A 236 -5.98 -11.15 -18.06
C ILE A 236 -5.39 -9.85 -18.63
N LEU A 237 -5.25 -8.85 -17.77
CA LEU A 237 -4.41 -7.69 -18.05
C LEU A 237 -2.99 -8.00 -17.58
N SER A 238 -2.02 -7.92 -18.49
CA SER A 238 -0.63 -8.25 -18.21
C SER A 238 0.31 -7.12 -18.62
N THR A 239 1.38 -6.93 -17.86
CA THR A 239 2.52 -6.11 -18.27
C THR A 239 3.81 -6.77 -17.79
N SER A 240 4.93 -6.43 -18.42
CA SER A 240 6.23 -7.02 -18.10
C SER A 240 7.34 -5.99 -18.09
N ILE A 241 8.39 -6.27 -17.34
CA ILE A 241 9.64 -5.51 -17.32
C ILE A 241 10.82 -6.48 -17.35
N ASP A 242 11.79 -6.17 -18.21
CA ASP A 242 13.08 -6.86 -18.23
C ASP A 242 13.94 -6.35 -17.07
N ILE A 243 14.56 -7.26 -16.34
CA ILE A 243 15.46 -6.93 -15.23
C ILE A 243 16.85 -6.66 -15.81
N PRO A 244 17.33 -5.40 -15.83
CA PRO A 244 18.62 -5.05 -16.40
C PRO A 244 19.77 -5.64 -15.59
N GLU A 245 20.94 -5.71 -16.22
CA GLU A 245 22.20 -5.90 -15.49
C GLU A 245 22.43 -4.72 -14.51
N PRO A 246 22.96 -4.98 -13.30
CA PRO A 246 23.30 -3.91 -12.38
C PRO A 246 24.37 -3.01 -13.01
N VAL A 247 24.14 -1.71 -13.01
CA VAL A 247 25.16 -0.75 -13.43
C VAL A 247 26.20 -0.67 -12.31
N ASN A 248 27.41 -1.18 -12.59
CA ASN A 248 28.56 -1.12 -11.67
C ASN A 248 29.02 0.33 -11.40
#